data_AF-A0A8J1UFQ4-F1
#
_entry.id   AF-A0A8J1UFQ4-F1
#
_cell.length_a   1.000
_cell.length_b   1.000
_cell.length_c   1.000
_cell.angle_alpha   90.00
_cell.angle_beta   90.00
_cell.angle_gamma   90.00
#
_symmetry.space_group_name_H-M   'P 1'
#
loop_
_entity.id
_entity.type
_entity.pdbx_description
1 polymer ?
#
loop_
_entity_poly.entity_id
_entity_poly.type
_entity_poly.pdbx_seq_one_letter_code
_entity_poly.pdbx_strand_id
1 'polypeptide(L)'
;IVAYTCEVNAVLVGNQNVTCLPNGTWSQTPECRPDCGAPPPYPFGNPNARKGRPTASVTLLDNTWMGTLYKSKARYNCTVRYFGIKGVDIATCKLNGKWSIENIKTDCSFINCFEIPNVKDAIVVHKPENTYLGAKVVYECLSNTTQAEKQDITPQLKYIYPVAVQQKPKGPNSIYVTECLPNGWSPIPICDE
;
A
#
# COMPACT_ATOMS: atom_id res chain seq x y z
N ILE A 1 -23.34 -41.34 -20.13
CA ILE A 1 -22.89 -40.00 -19.64
C ILE A 1 -22.88 -40.09 -18.12
N VAL A 2 -21.84 -39.58 -17.47
CA VAL A 2 -21.69 -39.56 -16.00
C VAL A 2 -21.57 -38.10 -15.57
N ALA A 3 -22.33 -37.70 -14.56
CA ALA A 3 -22.29 -36.35 -14.01
C ALA A 3 -21.47 -36.34 -12.70
N TYR A 4 -20.50 -35.44 -12.63
CA TYR A 4 -19.67 -35.25 -11.45
C TYR A 4 -20.24 -34.15 -10.54
N THR A 5 -19.97 -34.27 -9.25
CA THR A 5 -20.24 -33.25 -8.25
C THR A 5 -19.04 -33.18 -7.31
N CYS A 6 -18.78 -32.00 -6.74
CA CYS A 6 -17.70 -31.81 -5.77
C CYS A 6 -18.23 -31.86 -4.35
N GLU A 7 -17.34 -32.17 -3.42
CA GLU A 7 -17.61 -32.06 -1.98
C GLU A 7 -17.89 -30.61 -1.57
N VAL A 8 -18.42 -30.42 -0.36
CA VAL A 8 -18.77 -29.11 0.18
C VAL A 8 -17.53 -28.20 0.23
N ASN A 9 -17.69 -26.93 -0.14
CA ASN A 9 -16.62 -25.92 -0.24
C ASN A 9 -15.57 -26.23 -1.33
N ALA A 10 -15.92 -27.02 -2.33
CA ALA A 10 -15.14 -27.17 -3.56
C ALA A 10 -16.00 -26.85 -4.78
N VAL A 11 -15.35 -26.31 -5.81
CA VAL A 11 -15.97 -25.89 -7.06
C VAL A 11 -15.50 -26.78 -8.19
N LEU A 12 -16.44 -27.22 -9.01
CA LEU A 12 -16.19 -28.02 -10.19
C LEU A 12 -15.63 -27.14 -11.30
N VAL A 13 -14.39 -27.43 -11.72
CA VAL A 13 -13.70 -26.76 -12.82
C VAL A 13 -13.61 -27.72 -14.00
N GLY A 14 -14.24 -27.36 -15.12
CA GLY A 14 -14.31 -28.19 -16.32
C GLY A 14 -15.71 -28.70 -16.61
N ASN A 15 -15.82 -29.75 -17.43
CA ASN A 15 -17.11 -30.30 -17.83
C ASN A 15 -17.70 -31.20 -16.74
N GLN A 16 -18.88 -30.83 -16.23
CA GLN A 16 -19.61 -31.64 -15.26
C GLN A 16 -19.97 -33.03 -15.80
N ASN A 17 -20.31 -33.09 -17.09
CA ASN A 17 -20.74 -34.31 -17.77
C ASN A 17 -19.59 -34.93 -18.55
N VAL A 18 -19.25 -36.18 -18.21
CA VAL A 18 -18.20 -36.95 -18.85
C VAL A 18 -18.83 -38.11 -19.63
N THR A 19 -18.33 -38.35 -20.84
CA THR A 19 -18.88 -39.35 -21.75
C THR A 19 -17.85 -40.43 -22.07
N CYS A 20 -18.30 -41.68 -22.19
CA CYS A 20 -17.46 -42.76 -22.70
C CYS A 20 -17.30 -42.58 -24.22
N LEU A 21 -16.05 -42.55 -24.68
CA LEU A 21 -15.67 -42.38 -26.07
C LEU A 21 -15.60 -43.74 -26.79
N PRO A 22 -15.71 -43.78 -28.13
CA PRO A 22 -15.67 -45.03 -28.90
C PRO A 22 -14.38 -45.85 -28.74
N ASN A 23 -13.28 -45.20 -28.33
CA ASN A 23 -12.00 -45.86 -28.06
C ASN A 23 -11.95 -46.54 -26.67
N GLY A 24 -13.06 -46.56 -25.93
CA GLY A 24 -13.13 -47.14 -24.59
C GLY A 24 -12.56 -46.26 -23.47
N THR A 25 -12.18 -45.02 -23.76
CA THR A 25 -11.70 -44.06 -22.75
C THR A 25 -12.80 -43.04 -22.40
N TRP A 26 -12.70 -42.42 -21.22
CA TRP A 26 -13.60 -41.33 -20.84
C TRP A 26 -13.10 -39.99 -21.40
N SER A 27 -14.03 -39.08 -21.70
CA SER A 27 -13.69 -37.69 -21.99
C SER A 27 -12.98 -37.03 -20.79
N GLN A 28 -12.38 -35.85 -20.99
CA GLN A 28 -11.67 -35.14 -19.92
C GLN A 28 -12.53 -34.98 -18.66
N THR A 29 -12.03 -35.48 -17.53
CA THR A 29 -12.69 -35.39 -16.23
C THR A 29 -12.52 -33.99 -15.63
N PRO A 30 -13.53 -33.48 -14.91
CA PRO A 30 -13.40 -32.19 -14.24
C PRO A 30 -12.46 -32.27 -13.03
N GLU A 31 -12.01 -31.11 -12.56
CA GLU A 31 -11.21 -30.96 -11.33
C GLU A 31 -12.06 -30.28 -10.26
N CYS A 32 -12.08 -30.83 -9.04
CA CYS A 32 -12.66 -30.14 -7.90
C CYS A 32 -11.59 -29.29 -7.21
N ARG A 33 -11.79 -27.96 -7.18
CA ARG A 33 -10.86 -27.04 -6.51
C ARG A 33 -11.50 -26.51 -5.22
N PRO A 34 -10.82 -26.63 -4.06
CA PRO A 34 -11.25 -25.97 -2.84
C PRO A 34 -11.47 -24.47 -3.06
N ASP A 35 -12.56 -23.95 -2.53
CA ASP A 35 -12.86 -22.52 -2.48
C ASP A 35 -12.53 -22.01 -1.08
N CYS A 36 -11.57 -21.09 -0.98
CA CYS A 36 -11.22 -20.46 0.28
C CYS A 36 -12.18 -19.34 0.68
N GLY A 37 -13.14 -18.99 -0.19
CA GLY A 37 -14.01 -17.84 -0.01
C GLY A 37 -13.25 -16.51 0.02
N ALA A 38 -13.94 -15.45 0.45
CA ALA A 38 -13.33 -14.14 0.60
C ALA A 38 -12.12 -14.21 1.56
N PRO A 39 -10.96 -13.63 1.18
CA PRO A 39 -9.84 -13.52 2.10
C PRO A 39 -10.26 -12.82 3.39
N PRO A 40 -9.84 -13.33 4.55
CA PRO A 40 -10.19 -12.68 5.81
C PRO A 40 -9.55 -11.28 5.89
N PRO A 41 -10.16 -10.36 6.63
CA PRO A 41 -9.54 -9.06 6.90
C PRO A 41 -8.24 -9.26 7.69
N TYR A 42 -7.26 -8.38 7.48
CA TYR A 42 -5.96 -8.45 8.15
C TYR A 42 -6.13 -8.47 9.68
N PRO A 43 -5.82 -9.57 10.38
CA PRO A 43 -6.22 -9.77 11.77
C PRO A 43 -5.36 -8.99 12.77
N PHE A 44 -4.20 -8.48 12.35
CA PHE A 44 -3.22 -7.83 13.23
C PHE A 44 -2.99 -6.36 12.88
N GLY A 45 -4.05 -5.65 12.47
CA GLY A 45 -3.98 -4.20 12.44
C GLY A 45 -3.56 -3.67 13.81
N ASN A 46 -2.61 -2.73 13.83
CA ASN A 46 -2.08 -2.06 15.02
C ASN A 46 -3.15 -1.98 16.13
N PRO A 47 -2.90 -2.49 17.36
CA PRO A 47 -3.89 -2.45 18.44
C PRO A 47 -4.34 -1.02 18.81
N ASN A 48 -3.56 -0.01 18.42
CA ASN A 48 -3.88 1.42 18.55
C ASN A 48 -4.66 1.99 17.36
N ALA A 49 -4.98 1.18 16.35
CA ALA A 49 -5.83 1.60 15.24
C ALA A 49 -7.23 1.97 15.78
N ARG A 50 -7.77 3.09 15.30
CA ARG A 50 -9.13 3.50 15.66
C ARG A 50 -10.09 2.37 15.29
N LYS A 51 -10.85 1.86 16.27
CA LYS A 51 -11.91 0.87 16.06
C LYS A 51 -12.76 1.29 14.85
N GLY A 52 -12.84 0.42 13.85
CA GLY A 52 -13.66 0.65 12.65
C GLY A 52 -12.93 1.22 11.42
N ARG A 53 -11.62 1.52 11.47
CA ARG A 53 -10.85 1.88 10.26
C ARG A 53 -9.85 0.77 9.90
N PRO A 54 -10.06 0.00 8.83
CA PRO A 54 -9.12 -1.04 8.43
C PRO A 54 -7.76 -0.42 8.10
N THR A 55 -6.69 -0.99 8.64
CA THR A 55 -5.31 -0.53 8.39
C THR A 55 -4.75 -1.11 7.09
N ALA A 56 -5.38 -2.14 6.55
CA ALA A 56 -5.04 -2.78 5.29
C ALA A 56 -6.29 -3.02 4.41
N SER A 57 -6.12 -2.94 3.09
CA SER A 57 -7.06 -3.39 2.08
C SER A 57 -6.58 -4.69 1.44
N VAL A 58 -7.52 -5.48 0.89
CA VAL A 58 -7.20 -6.73 0.21
C VAL A 58 -7.54 -6.61 -1.27
N THR A 59 -6.62 -7.04 -2.13
CA THR A 59 -6.81 -7.08 -3.58
C THR A 59 -6.56 -8.50 -4.07
N LEU A 60 -7.56 -9.10 -4.73
CA LEU A 60 -7.37 -10.38 -5.41
C LEU A 60 -6.47 -10.15 -6.63
N LEU A 61 -5.40 -10.94 -6.73
CA LEU A 61 -4.44 -10.89 -7.83
C LEU A 61 -4.84 -11.83 -8.98
N ASP A 62 -5.81 -12.70 -8.74
CA ASP A 62 -6.32 -13.64 -9.73
C ASP A 62 -7.55 -13.02 -10.42
N ASN A 63 -7.51 -12.94 -11.75
CA ASN A 63 -8.57 -12.37 -12.59
C ASN A 63 -9.57 -13.42 -13.08
N THR A 64 -9.46 -14.67 -12.60
CA THR A 64 -10.45 -15.70 -12.91
C THR A 64 -11.80 -15.42 -12.25
N TRP A 65 -12.86 -15.98 -12.83
CA TRP A 65 -14.28 -15.78 -12.47
C TRP A 65 -14.61 -16.07 -10.98
N MET A 66 -13.69 -16.69 -10.24
CA MET A 66 -13.82 -17.04 -8.83
C MET A 66 -12.44 -16.95 -8.15
N GLY A 67 -11.80 -15.78 -8.13
CA GLY A 67 -10.42 -15.55 -7.62
C GLY A 67 -10.12 -15.93 -6.15
N THR A 68 -10.84 -16.89 -5.59
CA THR A 68 -10.79 -17.49 -4.26
C THR A 68 -10.49 -19.00 -4.27
N LEU A 69 -10.35 -19.61 -5.46
CA LEU A 69 -10.05 -21.05 -5.59
C LEU A 69 -8.60 -21.39 -5.22
N TYR A 70 -8.32 -22.68 -5.03
CA TYR A 70 -6.98 -23.20 -4.78
C TYR A 70 -5.93 -22.58 -5.71
N LYS A 71 -4.84 -22.08 -5.11
CA LYS A 71 -3.73 -21.31 -5.72
C LYS A 71 -4.03 -19.84 -6.06
N SER A 72 -5.27 -19.36 -5.94
CA SER A 72 -5.55 -17.93 -6.07
C SER A 72 -4.79 -17.14 -5.00
N LYS A 73 -4.44 -15.90 -5.34
CA LYS A 73 -3.58 -15.03 -4.51
C LYS A 73 -4.31 -13.75 -4.15
N ALA A 74 -4.18 -13.34 -2.90
CA ALA A 74 -4.71 -12.08 -2.39
C ALA A 74 -3.56 -11.26 -1.81
N ARG A 75 -3.42 -10.01 -2.26
CA ARG A 75 -2.45 -9.05 -1.74
C ARG A 75 -3.09 -8.17 -0.66
N TYR A 76 -2.36 -7.97 0.43
CA TYR A 76 -2.71 -7.07 1.52
C TYR A 76 -1.92 -5.78 1.37
N ASN A 77 -2.60 -4.67 1.15
CA ASN A 77 -1.99 -3.35 1.01
C ASN A 77 -2.30 -2.52 2.24
N CYS A 78 -1.32 -1.82 2.81
CA CYS A 78 -1.62 -0.87 3.88
C CYS A 78 -2.44 0.30 3.33
N THR A 79 -3.44 0.73 4.09
CA THR A 79 -4.24 1.91 3.75
C THR A 79 -3.41 3.18 3.86
N VAL A 80 -3.85 4.25 3.20
CA VAL A 80 -3.15 5.54 3.19
C VAL A 80 -2.81 5.96 4.63
N ARG A 81 -1.57 6.41 4.86
CA ARG A 81 -0.96 6.77 6.16
C ARG A 81 -0.42 5.61 7.00
N TYR A 82 -0.58 4.37 6.55
CA TYR A 82 0.06 3.19 7.14
C TYR A 82 1.17 2.68 6.23
N PHE A 83 2.28 2.22 6.82
CA PHE A 83 3.39 1.63 6.08
C PHE A 83 3.49 0.13 6.36
N GLY A 84 3.77 -0.64 5.31
CA GLY A 84 4.05 -2.07 5.44
C GLY A 84 5.54 -2.31 5.68
N ILE A 85 5.88 -2.95 6.79
CA ILE A 85 7.26 -3.40 7.03
C ILE A 85 7.62 -4.50 6.01
N LYS A 86 8.88 -4.50 5.51
CA LYS A 86 9.35 -5.48 4.50
C LYS A 86 9.01 -6.91 4.94
N GLY A 87 8.23 -7.62 4.13
CA GLY A 87 7.73 -8.96 4.43
C GLY A 87 6.85 -9.51 3.31
N VAL A 88 6.26 -10.68 3.53
CA VAL A 88 5.26 -11.26 2.63
C VAL A 88 3.91 -10.58 2.89
N ASP A 89 3.32 -10.02 1.85
CA ASP A 89 2.02 -9.34 1.82
C ASP A 89 0.96 -10.12 1.03
N ILE A 90 1.28 -11.34 0.59
CA ILE A 90 0.41 -12.17 -0.25
C ILE A 90 -0.04 -13.41 0.51
N ALA A 91 -1.36 -13.59 0.63
CA ALA A 91 -1.96 -14.86 1.00
C ALA A 91 -2.30 -15.69 -0.24
N THR A 92 -2.12 -17.00 -0.14
CA THR A 92 -2.49 -17.97 -1.18
C THR A 92 -3.56 -18.91 -0.64
N CYS A 93 -4.59 -19.18 -1.44
CA CYS A 93 -5.60 -20.18 -1.10
C CYS A 93 -4.99 -21.58 -1.16
N LYS A 94 -5.03 -22.30 -0.03
CA LYS A 94 -4.45 -23.64 0.11
C LYS A 94 -5.49 -24.73 -0.15
N LEU A 95 -5.00 -25.97 -0.32
CA LEU A 95 -5.83 -27.15 -0.58
C LEU A 95 -6.81 -27.47 0.57
N ASN A 96 -6.56 -26.96 1.77
CA ASN A 96 -7.47 -27.12 2.92
C ASN A 96 -8.61 -26.09 2.96
N GLY A 97 -8.81 -25.31 1.88
CA GLY A 97 -9.85 -24.28 1.81
C GLY A 97 -9.59 -23.08 2.71
N LYS A 98 -8.33 -22.83 3.10
CA LYS A 98 -7.95 -21.65 3.90
C LYS A 98 -6.87 -20.82 3.21
N TRP A 99 -6.98 -19.50 3.40
CA TRP A 99 -5.94 -18.55 3.02
C TRP A 99 -4.72 -18.69 3.90
N SER A 100 -3.52 -18.61 3.31
CA SER A 100 -2.24 -18.67 4.02
C SER A 100 -1.89 -17.39 4.79
N ILE A 101 -2.81 -16.91 5.63
CA ILE A 101 -2.68 -15.65 6.37
C ILE A 101 -1.53 -15.66 7.37
N GLU A 102 -1.17 -16.83 7.88
CA GLU A 102 -0.07 -17.02 8.81
C GLU A 102 1.30 -16.67 8.22
N ASN A 103 1.40 -16.65 6.88
CA ASN A 103 2.62 -16.28 6.19
C ASN A 103 2.75 -14.76 5.99
N ILE A 104 1.69 -14.00 6.26
CA ILE A 104 1.73 -12.54 6.11
C ILE A 104 2.54 -11.95 7.26
N LYS A 105 3.63 -11.29 6.93
CA LYS A 105 4.54 -10.64 7.89
C LYS A 105 4.49 -9.12 7.86
N THR A 106 3.72 -8.56 6.92
CA THR A 106 3.60 -7.12 6.73
C THR A 106 2.75 -6.52 7.84
N ASP A 107 3.38 -5.93 8.84
CA ASP A 107 2.67 -5.12 9.85
C ASP A 107 2.41 -3.72 9.29
N CYS A 108 1.15 -3.28 9.31
CA CYS A 108 0.72 -1.95 8.88
C CYS A 108 0.74 -1.02 10.10
N SER A 109 1.88 -0.34 10.27
CA SER A 109 2.09 0.61 11.36
C SER A 109 1.78 2.05 10.91
N PHE A 110 1.29 2.86 11.86
CA PHE A 110 1.08 4.29 11.65
C PHE A 110 2.37 5.01 11.98
N ILE A 111 2.95 5.73 11.01
CA ILE A 111 4.18 6.50 11.21
C ILE A 111 3.82 7.96 11.36
N ASN A 112 4.29 8.54 12.45
CA ASN A 112 4.17 9.96 12.76
C ASN A 112 5.59 10.50 13.00
N CYS A 113 6.01 11.49 12.21
CA CYS A 113 7.32 12.11 12.37
C CYS A 113 7.36 13.16 13.50
N PHE A 114 6.27 13.31 14.25
CA PHE A 114 6.13 14.18 15.42
C PHE A 114 6.48 15.63 15.09
N GLU A 115 7.55 16.18 15.66
CA GLU A 115 7.93 17.57 15.51
C GLU A 115 8.57 17.83 14.14
N ILE A 116 8.24 18.98 13.56
CA ILE A 116 8.84 19.47 12.32
C ILE A 116 10.27 19.95 12.66
N PRO A 117 11.31 19.51 11.93
CA PRO A 117 12.68 19.89 12.23
C PRO A 117 12.87 21.40 12.17
N ASN A 118 13.58 21.96 13.14
CA ASN A 118 14.02 23.34 13.09
C ASN A 118 15.29 23.42 12.22
N VAL A 119 15.21 24.19 11.13
CA VAL A 119 16.32 24.39 10.19
C VAL A 119 16.85 25.80 10.43
N LYS A 120 18.15 25.90 10.71
CA LYS A 120 18.83 27.19 10.90
C LYS A 120 18.80 27.99 9.60
N ASP A 121 18.63 29.31 9.72
CA ASP A 121 18.61 30.24 8.59
C ASP A 121 17.56 29.87 7.52
N ALA A 122 16.41 29.35 7.97
CA ALA A 122 15.26 29.01 7.11
C ALA A 122 13.92 29.36 7.76
N ILE A 123 12.91 29.59 6.94
CA ILE A 123 11.51 29.74 7.36
C ILE A 123 10.64 28.62 6.79
N VAL A 124 9.64 28.18 7.57
CA VAL A 124 8.64 27.22 7.10
C VAL A 124 7.55 27.98 6.36
N VAL A 125 7.49 27.78 5.04
CA VAL A 125 6.52 28.44 4.17
C VAL A 125 5.23 27.63 4.01
N HIS A 126 5.33 26.31 4.15
CA HIS A 126 4.17 25.42 4.14
C HIS A 126 4.34 24.30 5.16
N LYS A 127 3.32 24.11 6.00
CA LYS A 127 3.26 23.02 6.97
C LYS A 127 1.98 22.20 6.78
N PRO A 128 2.04 20.87 6.95
CA PRO A 128 0.86 20.02 6.95
C PRO A 128 0.09 20.17 8.28
N GLU A 129 -1.18 19.78 8.31
CA GLU A 129 -1.98 19.73 9.55
C GLU A 129 -1.46 18.69 10.55
N ASN A 130 -0.75 17.68 10.06
CA ASN A 130 -0.22 16.55 10.82
C ASN A 130 1.01 15.97 10.10
N THR A 131 1.85 15.25 10.85
CA THR A 131 3.18 14.84 10.42
C THR A 131 3.23 13.34 10.09
N TYR A 132 2.17 12.82 9.48
CA TYR A 132 2.10 11.42 9.05
C TYR A 132 3.05 11.12 7.88
N LEU A 133 3.30 9.84 7.61
CA LEU A 133 4.11 9.40 6.47
C LEU A 133 3.70 10.01 5.12
N GLY A 134 4.64 10.66 4.42
CA GLY A 134 4.41 11.38 3.17
C GLY A 134 3.90 12.80 3.34
N ALA A 135 3.69 13.26 4.59
CA ALA A 135 3.50 14.68 4.87
C ALA A 135 4.76 15.45 4.44
N LYS A 136 4.57 16.62 3.85
CA LYS A 136 5.63 17.45 3.28
C LYS A 136 5.65 18.80 3.96
N VAL A 137 6.83 19.22 4.40
CA VAL A 137 7.11 20.56 4.91
C VAL A 137 7.98 21.26 3.87
N VAL A 138 7.65 22.51 3.59
CA VAL A 138 8.43 23.33 2.66
C VAL A 138 9.15 24.40 3.46
N TYR A 139 10.46 24.47 3.26
CA TYR A 139 11.36 25.45 3.85
C TYR A 139 11.88 26.39 2.77
N GLU A 140 12.13 27.64 3.15
CA GLU A 140 12.83 28.63 2.35
C GLU A 140 14.05 29.12 3.12
N CYS A 141 15.25 29.02 2.53
CA CYS A 141 16.49 29.50 3.16
C CYS A 141 16.56 31.02 3.10
N LEU A 142 16.90 31.63 4.23
CA LEU A 142 17.10 33.06 4.37
C LEU A 142 18.43 33.49 3.75
N SER A 143 18.43 34.67 3.12
CA SER A 143 19.65 35.31 2.63
C SER A 143 19.99 36.54 3.47
N ASN A 144 21.28 36.90 3.53
CA ASN A 144 21.74 38.06 4.30
C ASN A 144 21.16 39.41 3.82
N THR A 145 20.59 39.43 2.62
CA THR A 145 19.82 40.55 2.12
C THR A 145 18.35 40.24 2.24
N THR A 146 17.71 40.92 3.18
CA THR A 146 16.26 41.17 3.30
C THR A 146 15.44 40.27 4.21
N GLN A 147 15.10 40.88 5.33
CA GLN A 147 13.73 41.04 5.77
C GLN A 147 12.89 41.70 4.64
N ALA A 148 12.60 40.99 3.55
CA ALA A 148 11.68 41.43 2.49
C ALA A 148 10.48 40.49 2.44
N GLU A 149 9.32 41.11 2.60
CA GLU A 149 8.00 40.70 2.11
C GLU A 149 7.69 39.19 2.13
N LYS A 150 6.84 38.77 3.08
CA LYS A 150 6.11 37.50 3.05
C LYS A 150 5.33 37.40 1.74
N GLN A 151 5.93 36.83 0.70
CA GLN A 151 5.24 36.58 -0.54
C GLN A 151 4.38 35.32 -0.35
N ASP A 152 3.07 35.45 -0.51
CA ASP A 152 2.15 34.33 -0.44
C ASP A 152 2.38 33.39 -1.63
N ILE A 153 3.26 32.41 -1.46
CA ILE A 153 3.63 31.41 -2.47
C ILE A 153 2.66 30.21 -2.53
N THR A 154 1.54 30.26 -1.81
CA THR A 154 0.44 29.29 -1.88
C THR A 154 -0.04 29.00 -3.32
N PRO A 155 -0.11 29.98 -4.25
CA PRO A 155 -0.44 29.74 -5.66
C PRO A 155 0.64 28.95 -6.42
N GLN A 156 1.92 29.15 -6.09
CA GLN A 156 3.07 28.47 -6.73
C GLN A 156 3.17 27.00 -6.27
N LEU A 157 2.80 26.72 -5.02
CA LEU A 157 2.77 25.36 -4.45
C LEU A 157 1.84 24.43 -5.24
N LYS A 158 0.75 24.95 -5.82
CA LYS A 158 -0.22 24.18 -6.63
C LYS A 158 0.41 23.53 -7.88
N TYR A 159 1.51 24.09 -8.39
CA TYR A 159 2.27 23.58 -9.54
C TYR A 159 3.49 22.72 -9.15
N ILE A 160 3.83 22.66 -7.86
CA ILE A 160 4.94 21.85 -7.33
C ILE A 160 4.51 20.38 -7.11
N TYR A 161 3.20 20.14 -6.95
CA TYR A 161 2.65 18.81 -6.68
C TYR A 161 2.73 17.74 -7.81
N PRO A 162 3.01 18.02 -9.11
CA PRO A 162 3.22 16.96 -10.10
C PRO A 162 4.69 16.78 -10.57
N VAL A 163 5.65 17.54 -10.07
CA VAL A 163 7.05 17.38 -10.50
C VAL A 163 7.84 16.87 -9.30
N ALA A 164 8.51 15.73 -9.44
CA ALA A 164 9.57 15.33 -8.53
C ALA A 164 10.48 16.55 -8.33
N VAL A 165 10.38 17.20 -7.16
CA VAL A 165 11.00 18.50 -6.91
C VAL A 165 12.49 18.28 -6.87
N GLN A 166 13.11 18.42 -8.04
CA GLN A 166 14.54 18.53 -8.15
C GLN A 166 14.94 19.69 -7.25
N GLN A 167 15.86 19.41 -6.33
CA GLN A 167 16.54 20.40 -5.50
C GLN A 167 16.87 21.61 -6.40
N LYS A 168 16.17 22.73 -6.22
CA LYS A 168 16.59 23.99 -6.86
C LYS A 168 17.94 24.39 -6.26
N PRO A 169 18.79 25.08 -7.03
CA PRO A 169 20.24 25.13 -6.78
C PRO A 169 20.54 25.71 -5.40
N LYS A 170 21.48 25.06 -4.69
CA LYS A 170 22.00 25.50 -3.39
C LYS A 170 22.33 27.00 -3.42
N GLY A 171 21.79 27.76 -2.47
CA GLY A 171 22.06 29.18 -2.31
C GLY A 171 20.97 29.97 -1.55
N PRO A 172 21.16 31.28 -1.37
CA PRO A 172 20.17 32.18 -0.76
C PRO A 172 18.81 32.14 -1.49
N ASN A 173 17.70 32.14 -0.74
CA ASN A 173 16.30 32.03 -1.22
C ASN A 173 15.95 30.68 -1.89
N SER A 174 16.68 29.60 -1.53
CA SER A 174 16.38 28.25 -2.00
C SER A 174 15.17 27.63 -1.30
N ILE A 175 14.37 26.87 -2.06
CA ILE A 175 13.22 26.12 -1.53
C ILE A 175 13.60 24.65 -1.35
N TYR A 176 13.39 24.14 -0.14
CA TYR A 176 13.60 22.74 0.21
C TYR A 176 12.30 22.09 0.64
N VAL A 177 12.11 20.83 0.23
CA VAL A 177 10.97 20.01 0.64
C VAL A 177 11.47 18.85 1.48
N THR A 178 11.00 18.77 2.70
CA THR A 178 11.26 17.66 3.62
C THR A 178 10.02 16.79 3.72
N GLU A 179 10.18 15.49 3.53
CA GLU A 179 9.08 14.52 3.57
C GLU A 179 9.21 13.61 4.79
N CYS A 180 8.10 13.30 5.45
CA CYS A 180 8.09 12.31 6.51
C CYS A 180 8.25 10.92 5.90
N LEU A 181 9.43 10.31 6.06
CA LEU A 181 9.75 8.96 5.62
C LEU A 181 9.64 7.97 6.79
N PRO A 182 9.75 6.64 6.55
CA PRO A 182 9.63 5.66 7.63
C PRO A 182 10.66 5.84 8.76
N ASN A 183 11.80 6.46 8.47
CA ASN A 183 12.88 6.72 9.44
C ASN A 183 12.87 8.17 9.98
N GLY A 184 11.80 8.93 9.75
CA GLY A 184 11.70 10.34 10.11
C GLY A 184 11.78 11.27 8.89
N TRP A 185 11.93 12.56 9.18
CA TRP A 185 11.98 13.62 8.18
C TRP A 185 13.23 13.55 7.30
N SER A 186 13.05 13.59 5.97
CA SER A 186 14.16 13.58 5.03
C SER A 186 13.78 14.16 3.65
N PRO A 187 14.68 14.89 2.96
CA PRO A 187 15.97 15.38 3.48
C PRO A 187 15.78 16.57 4.42
N ILE A 188 16.63 16.69 5.44
CA ILE A 188 16.71 17.90 6.26
C ILE A 188 17.62 18.89 5.53
N PRO A 189 17.13 20.09 5.17
CA PRO A 189 17.93 21.06 4.45
C PRO A 189 19.03 21.67 5.30
N ILE A 190 20.11 22.05 4.65
CA ILE A 190 21.22 22.80 5.23
C ILE A 190 21.29 24.10 4.44
N CYS A 191 20.93 25.20 5.10
CA CYS A 191 21.03 26.55 4.57
C CYS A 191 22.36 27.14 5.01
N ASP A 192 23.45 26.71 4.35
CA ASP A 192 24.75 27.37 4.50
C ASP A 192 24.80 28.59 3.56
N GLU A 193 25.58 29.61 3.94
CA GLU A 193 25.87 30.80 3.12
C GLU A 193 26.64 30.48 1.83
#